data_AF-A0A4P2QXR4-F1
#
_entry.id   AF-A0A4P2QXR4-F1
#
_cell.length_a   1.000
_cell.length_b   1.000
_cell.length_c   1.000
_cell.angle_alpha   90.00
_cell.angle_beta   90.00
_cell.angle_gamma   90.00
#
_symmetry.space_group_name_H-M   'P 1'
#
loop_
_entity.id
_entity.type
_entity.pdbx_description
1 polymer ?
#
loop_
_entity_poly.entity_id
_entity_poly.type
_entity_poly.pdbx_seq_one_letter_code
_entity_poly.pdbx_strand_id
1 'polypeptide(L)'
;MARSGPPAVFDAERAGSARSTRAGERAALAPPAADDAAGPLSRAGELEVRVRALESLLCAGVPFMVAGAYAFFAYTGIFRDTKDLDVMLDEREVPAAFRALERAGFETALLDPRWIGKAYAGDRFIDLIFSSSNGLAVVDGGWFEHARPATILGHSCLIAPVEEIIFTKAFVDERERYDGADVNHLIYACGDEMDWERLLDRFGPHWEVLFAHATLYRFVYPGARSRVPEWLVAELCRRTLEQSRAGDAPLRVCRGNLISRRQYAHDYEKLGLVAAPAGPAPEPEVALGSPCRNRRRSGAARRRVGNKGAQVREGAPGGADRLGAEVEAARLRKPGS
;
A
#
# COMPACT_ATOMS: atom_id res chain seq x y z
N MET A 1 -18.83 -72.55 14.88
CA MET A 1 -17.56 -72.69 14.15
C MET A 1 -16.79 -71.39 14.29
N ALA A 2 -15.75 -71.41 15.12
CA ALA A 2 -14.83 -70.30 15.33
C ALA A 2 -13.72 -70.33 14.29
N ARG A 3 -13.31 -69.16 13.77
CA ARG A 3 -11.90 -68.87 13.46
C ARG A 3 -11.60 -67.42 13.80
N SER A 4 -10.85 -67.30 14.89
CA SER A 4 -10.18 -66.12 15.44
C SER A 4 -8.95 -65.74 14.61
N GLY A 5 -8.76 -64.44 14.36
CA GLY A 5 -7.48 -63.82 14.03
C GLY A 5 -7.18 -62.73 15.08
N PRO A 6 -5.91 -62.52 15.49
CA PRO A 6 -5.57 -61.75 16.68
C PRO A 6 -5.58 -60.24 16.45
N PRO A 7 -5.74 -59.41 17.50
CA PRO A 7 -5.54 -57.98 17.42
C PRO A 7 -4.04 -57.65 17.49
N ALA A 8 -3.56 -56.81 16.60
CA ALA A 8 -2.23 -56.23 16.71
C ALA A 8 -2.26 -55.08 17.72
N VAL A 9 -1.52 -55.28 18.80
CA VAL A 9 -1.09 -54.25 19.76
C VAL A 9 -0.06 -53.36 19.04
N PHE A 10 -0.25 -52.04 19.07
CA PHE A 10 0.86 -51.10 18.92
C PHE A 10 0.81 -50.09 20.05
N ASP A 11 1.88 -50.14 20.83
CA ASP A 11 2.17 -49.26 21.94
C ASP A 11 2.23 -47.79 21.52
N ALA A 12 1.71 -46.96 22.42
CA ALA A 12 1.95 -45.54 22.47
C ALA A 12 3.45 -45.27 22.72
N GLU A 13 4.03 -44.33 21.97
CA GLU A 13 5.04 -43.35 22.43
C GLU A 13 5.77 -42.75 21.22
N ARG A 14 5.31 -41.57 20.77
CA ARG A 14 6.10 -40.48 20.17
C ARG A 14 5.15 -39.39 19.67
N ALA A 15 4.44 -38.77 20.60
CA ALA A 15 3.73 -37.52 20.36
C ALA A 15 4.21 -36.53 21.42
N GLY A 16 5.41 -35.99 21.21
CA GLY A 16 6.02 -35.04 22.13
C GLY A 16 7.26 -34.42 21.52
N SER A 17 7.25 -33.09 21.47
CA SER A 17 8.40 -32.21 21.24
C SER A 17 8.95 -32.10 19.80
N ALA A 18 8.26 -31.29 18.99
CA ALA A 18 8.90 -30.44 17.98
C ALA A 18 8.07 -29.16 17.73
N ARG A 19 7.60 -28.51 18.81
CA ARG A 19 7.12 -27.12 18.80
C ARG A 19 8.05 -26.32 19.70
N SER A 20 9.21 -25.92 19.17
CA SER A 20 10.02 -24.83 19.71
C SER A 20 11.15 -24.50 18.74
N THR A 21 11.42 -23.21 18.60
CA THR A 21 12.61 -22.56 18.02
C THR A 21 12.91 -22.75 16.51
N ARG A 22 12.32 -21.89 15.68
CA ARG A 22 12.95 -21.39 14.43
C ARG A 22 12.81 -19.88 14.22
N ALA A 23 12.42 -19.14 15.26
CA ALA A 23 12.19 -17.69 15.20
C ALA A 23 13.40 -16.84 15.67
N GLY A 24 14.53 -17.46 16.01
CA GLY A 24 15.75 -16.77 16.41
C GLY A 24 16.91 -17.22 15.53
N GLU A 25 17.74 -16.28 15.10
CA GLU A 25 18.92 -16.46 14.24
C GLU A 25 18.65 -16.56 12.73
N ARG A 26 18.13 -15.47 12.14
CA ARG A 26 18.64 -15.03 10.84
C ARG A 26 19.83 -14.11 11.13
N ALA A 27 21.04 -14.62 10.92
CA ALA A 27 22.29 -13.88 11.03
C ALA A 27 22.25 -12.60 10.19
N ALA A 28 23.02 -11.58 10.55
CA ALA A 28 23.14 -10.33 9.80
C ALA A 28 23.32 -10.61 8.30
N LEU A 29 22.29 -10.30 7.52
CA LEU A 29 22.16 -10.67 6.12
C LEU A 29 22.93 -9.67 5.26
N ALA A 30 24.21 -9.94 4.99
CA ALA A 30 24.96 -9.26 3.96
C ALA A 30 24.56 -9.83 2.57
N PRO A 31 24.31 -8.98 1.56
CA PRO A 31 24.03 -9.47 0.22
C PRO A 31 25.24 -10.25 -0.34
N PRO A 32 25.02 -11.34 -1.09
CA PRO A 32 26.11 -12.07 -1.73
C PRO A 32 26.82 -11.18 -2.77
N ALA A 33 28.13 -11.32 -2.87
CA ALA A 33 28.92 -10.64 -3.89
C ALA A 33 28.51 -11.14 -5.28
N ALA A 34 27.73 -10.34 -6.01
CA ALA A 34 27.47 -10.57 -7.44
C ALA A 34 28.61 -9.99 -8.28
N ASP A 35 29.07 -10.75 -9.27
CA ASP A 35 30.00 -10.32 -10.33
C ASP A 35 29.31 -9.28 -11.23
N ASP A 36 29.73 -8.01 -11.15
CA ASP A 36 29.20 -6.94 -11.99
C ASP A 36 30.30 -6.01 -12.53
N ALA A 37 30.06 -5.49 -13.74
CA ALA A 37 30.96 -4.65 -14.54
C ALA A 37 31.19 -3.23 -13.97
N ALA A 38 30.45 -2.83 -12.94
CA ALA A 38 30.72 -1.62 -12.16
C ALA A 38 31.66 -2.01 -11.02
N GLY A 39 32.93 -1.62 -11.12
CA GLY A 39 33.99 -2.09 -10.23
C GLY A 39 33.67 -1.90 -8.73
N PRO A 40 34.36 -2.63 -7.84
CA PRO A 40 34.06 -2.68 -6.39
C PRO A 40 33.89 -1.32 -5.69
N LEU A 41 34.59 -0.29 -6.19
CA LEU A 41 34.59 1.07 -5.64
C LEU A 41 33.27 1.82 -5.88
N SER A 42 32.56 1.59 -6.98
CA SER A 42 31.26 2.25 -7.21
C SER A 42 30.18 1.65 -6.32
N ARG A 43 30.26 0.35 -6.04
CA ARG A 43 29.35 -0.38 -5.14
C ARG A 43 29.60 -0.01 -3.67
N ALA A 44 30.86 0.18 -3.28
CA ALA A 44 31.22 0.69 -1.96
C ALA A 44 30.60 2.07 -1.72
N GLY A 45 30.71 3.00 -2.68
CA GLY A 45 30.09 4.32 -2.57
C GLY A 45 28.56 4.29 -2.49
N GLU A 46 27.88 3.40 -3.22
CA GLU A 46 26.43 3.22 -3.09
C GLU A 46 26.01 2.73 -1.71
N LEU A 47 26.74 1.74 -1.18
CA LEU A 47 26.45 1.16 0.12
C LEU A 47 26.66 2.19 1.24
N GLU A 48 27.74 2.96 1.16
CA GLU A 48 28.05 4.04 2.09
C GLU A 48 26.95 5.10 2.13
N VAL A 49 26.41 5.49 0.97
CA VAL A 49 25.29 6.45 0.91
C VAL A 49 24.05 5.89 1.61
N ARG A 50 23.70 4.62 1.39
CA ARG A 50 22.54 3.98 2.02
C ARG A 50 22.72 3.82 3.53
N VAL A 51 23.92 3.41 3.97
CA VAL A 51 24.29 3.31 5.39
C VAL A 51 24.17 4.67 6.07
N ARG A 52 24.79 5.71 5.50
CA ARG A 52 24.74 7.07 6.04
C ARG A 52 23.32 7.58 6.17
N ALA A 53 22.46 7.29 5.18
CA ALA A 53 21.06 7.67 5.23
C ALA A 53 20.32 6.98 6.39
N LEU A 54 20.48 5.66 6.55
CA LEU A 54 19.89 4.90 7.65
C LEU A 54 20.37 5.42 9.01
N GLU A 55 21.68 5.59 9.19
CA GLU A 55 22.29 6.15 10.41
C GLU A 55 21.71 7.52 10.75
N SER A 56 21.54 8.38 9.74
CA SER A 56 21.02 9.73 9.93
C SER A 56 19.57 9.72 10.42
N LEU A 57 18.73 8.86 9.83
CA LEU A 57 17.33 8.71 10.25
C LEU A 57 17.21 8.09 11.65
N LEU A 58 18.01 7.06 11.94
CA LEU A 58 18.05 6.40 13.24
C LEU A 58 18.54 7.34 14.35
N CYS A 59 19.65 8.05 14.12
CA CYS A 59 20.20 9.03 15.08
C CYS A 59 19.23 10.19 15.34
N ALA A 60 18.42 10.57 14.34
CA ALA A 60 17.41 11.61 14.49
C ALA A 60 16.11 11.10 15.15
N GLY A 61 15.97 9.80 15.39
CA GLY A 61 14.77 9.19 15.99
C GLY A 61 13.55 9.25 15.08
N VAL A 62 13.74 9.32 13.75
CA VAL A 62 12.64 9.34 12.78
C VAL A 62 12.01 7.93 12.73
N PRO A 63 10.69 7.78 12.92
CA PRO A 63 10.03 6.50 12.73
C PRO A 63 9.98 6.13 11.25
N PHE A 64 10.62 5.03 10.86
CA PHE A 64 10.58 4.52 9.50
C PHE A 64 10.69 2.99 9.45
N MET A 65 10.39 2.44 8.28
CA MET A 65 10.62 1.05 7.91
C MET A 65 11.42 0.99 6.61
N VAL A 66 12.19 -0.08 6.43
CA VAL A 66 12.83 -0.39 5.15
C VAL A 66 11.89 -1.30 4.35
N ALA A 67 11.71 -0.99 3.07
CA ALA A 67 10.94 -1.82 2.13
C ALA A 67 11.80 -2.27 0.94
N GLY A 68 11.20 -2.38 -0.24
CA GLY A 68 11.92 -2.62 -1.48
C GLY A 68 12.69 -3.93 -1.50
N ALA A 69 13.83 -3.91 -2.20
CA ALA A 69 14.68 -5.08 -2.38
C ALA A 69 15.25 -5.62 -1.06
N TYR A 70 15.53 -4.75 -0.08
CA TYR A 70 16.06 -5.17 1.22
C TYR A 70 15.04 -5.96 2.04
N ALA A 71 13.80 -5.46 2.17
CA ALA A 71 12.75 -6.19 2.86
C ALA A 71 12.39 -7.48 2.09
N PHE A 72 12.31 -7.41 0.76
CA PHE A 72 12.06 -8.58 -0.08
C PHE A 72 13.12 -9.67 0.14
N PHE A 73 14.41 -9.30 0.18
CA PHE A 73 15.50 -10.22 0.49
C PHE A 73 15.39 -10.77 1.91
N ALA A 74 15.07 -9.93 2.89
CA ALA A 74 14.92 -10.37 4.28
C ALA A 74 13.83 -11.46 4.45
N TYR A 75 12.73 -11.38 3.68
CA TYR A 75 11.69 -12.41 3.68
C TYR A 75 12.08 -13.64 2.85
N THR A 76 12.49 -13.44 1.60
CA THR A 76 12.58 -14.51 0.60
C THR A 76 13.97 -15.14 0.47
N GLY A 77 15.02 -14.45 0.90
CA GLY A 77 16.42 -14.81 0.61
C GLY A 77 16.83 -14.59 -0.85
N ILE A 78 15.95 -14.03 -1.70
CA ILE A 78 16.25 -13.76 -3.10
C ILE A 78 16.91 -12.38 -3.20
N PHE A 79 18.20 -12.38 -3.53
CA PHE A 79 18.95 -11.13 -3.72
C PHE A 79 18.65 -10.52 -5.09
N ARG A 80 18.50 -9.21 -5.12
CA ARG A 80 18.44 -8.42 -6.35
C ARG A 80 19.29 -7.18 -6.18
N ASP A 81 20.03 -6.85 -7.24
CA ASP A 81 20.73 -5.59 -7.26
C ASP A 81 19.69 -4.46 -7.33
N THR A 82 19.81 -3.50 -6.41
CA THR A 82 18.94 -2.34 -6.31
C THR A 82 19.81 -1.10 -6.30
N LYS A 83 19.37 -0.08 -7.01
CA LYS A 83 19.99 1.24 -6.99
C LYS A 83 19.54 2.06 -5.79
N ASP A 84 18.38 1.70 -5.23
CA ASP A 84 17.61 2.56 -4.34
C ASP A 84 17.46 1.89 -2.96
N LEU A 85 17.40 2.71 -1.91
CA LEU A 85 16.93 2.32 -0.59
C LEU A 85 15.54 2.90 -0.40
N ASP A 86 14.54 2.01 -0.30
CA ASP A 86 13.15 2.39 -0.05
C ASP A 86 12.90 2.52 1.46
N VAL A 87 12.67 3.75 1.91
CA VAL A 87 12.26 4.08 3.27
C VAL A 87 10.77 4.40 3.28
N MET A 88 10.00 3.60 4.01
CA MET A 88 8.56 3.82 4.24
C MET A 88 8.36 4.57 5.55
N LEU A 89 7.58 5.64 5.54
CA LEU A 89 7.31 6.45 6.73
C LEU A 89 5.94 7.11 6.62
N ASP A 90 5.35 7.48 7.76
CA ASP A 90 4.15 8.31 7.78
C ASP A 90 4.46 9.68 7.15
N GLU A 91 3.53 10.24 6.38
CA GLU A 91 3.69 11.54 5.71
C GLU A 91 4.09 12.65 6.69
N ARG A 92 3.60 12.60 7.93
CA ARG A 92 3.91 13.59 8.99
C ARG A 92 5.39 13.59 9.38
N GLU A 93 6.09 12.48 9.14
CA GLU A 93 7.51 12.33 9.47
C GLU A 93 8.43 12.82 8.35
N VAL A 94 7.91 13.06 7.14
CA VAL A 94 8.71 13.51 5.97
C VAL A 94 9.53 14.77 6.27
N PRO A 95 8.99 15.84 6.91
CA PRO A 95 9.79 17.01 7.26
C PRO A 95 10.92 16.71 8.25
N ALA A 96 10.73 15.78 9.18
CA ALA A 96 11.76 15.39 10.14
C ALA A 96 12.86 14.56 9.45
N ALA A 97 12.47 13.63 8.58
CA ALA A 97 13.36 12.84 7.76
C ALA A 97 14.22 13.71 6.84
N PHE A 98 13.62 14.69 6.16
CA PHE A 98 14.35 15.62 5.30
C PHE A 98 15.39 16.41 6.10
N ARG A 99 15.02 17.02 7.23
CA ARG A 99 15.98 17.73 8.08
C ARG A 99 17.13 16.85 8.56
N ALA A 100 16.86 15.57 8.85
CA ALA A 100 17.90 14.63 9.26
C ALA A 100 18.89 14.36 8.12
N LEU A 101 18.37 14.11 6.91
CA LEU A 101 19.16 13.83 5.72
C LEU A 101 19.92 15.07 5.21
N GLU A 102 19.31 16.25 5.22
CA GLU A 102 19.98 17.52 4.88
C GLU A 102 21.17 17.79 5.79
N ARG A 103 21.04 17.56 7.11
CA ARG A 103 22.16 17.68 8.07
C ARG A 103 23.28 16.68 7.79
N ALA A 104 22.98 15.55 7.16
CA ALA A 104 23.94 14.56 6.71
C ALA A 104 24.49 14.83 5.30
N GLY A 105 24.18 15.99 4.72
CA GLY A 105 24.69 16.44 3.42
C GLY A 105 23.94 15.87 2.21
N PHE A 106 22.70 15.44 2.38
CA PHE A 106 21.82 15.07 1.26
C PHE A 106 21.05 16.29 0.75
N GLU A 107 20.79 16.34 -0.55
CA GLU A 107 19.83 17.27 -1.15
C GLU A 107 18.46 16.61 -1.18
N THR A 108 17.43 17.21 -0.57
CA THR A 108 16.09 16.60 -0.53
C THR A 108 15.12 17.28 -1.48
N ALA A 109 14.26 16.50 -2.12
CA ALA A 109 13.20 16.99 -2.99
C ALA A 109 11.90 16.22 -2.78
N LEU A 110 10.80 16.94 -2.59
CA LEU A 110 9.46 16.35 -2.63
C LEU A 110 9.02 16.24 -4.10
N LEU A 111 9.02 15.02 -4.65
CA LEU A 111 8.75 14.82 -6.08
C LEU A 111 7.26 14.71 -6.39
N ASP A 112 6.52 14.02 -5.54
CA ASP A 112 5.06 14.00 -5.59
C ASP A 112 4.54 14.10 -4.15
N PRO A 113 3.84 15.20 -3.80
CA PRO A 113 3.41 15.46 -2.44
C PRO A 113 2.39 14.43 -1.93
N ARG A 114 1.90 13.52 -2.78
CA ARG A 114 0.95 12.49 -2.40
C ARG A 114 1.61 11.19 -1.96
N TRP A 115 2.86 10.94 -2.34
CA TRP A 115 3.45 9.61 -2.11
C TRP A 115 4.96 9.53 -1.96
N ILE A 116 5.76 10.47 -2.51
CA ILE A 116 7.22 10.30 -2.51
C ILE A 116 8.03 11.61 -2.42
N GLY A 117 9.02 11.57 -1.54
CA GLY A 117 10.19 12.43 -1.54
C GLY A 117 11.46 11.63 -1.86
N LYS A 118 12.54 12.33 -2.22
CA LYS A 118 13.86 11.72 -2.42
C LYS A 118 14.94 12.53 -1.72
N ALA A 119 15.99 11.84 -1.30
CA ALA A 119 17.21 12.45 -0.80
C ALA A 119 18.41 11.99 -1.63
N TYR A 120 19.17 12.93 -2.15
CA TYR A 120 20.24 12.72 -3.12
C TYR A 120 21.62 12.93 -2.50
N ALA A 121 22.57 12.10 -2.89
CA ALA A 121 23.99 12.26 -2.64
C ALA A 121 24.73 12.05 -3.97
N GLY A 122 24.93 13.14 -4.72
CA GLY A 122 25.44 13.07 -6.09
C GLY A 122 24.43 12.41 -7.04
N ASP A 123 24.86 11.35 -7.73
CA ASP A 123 24.02 10.55 -8.63
C ASP A 123 23.21 9.46 -7.91
N ARG A 124 23.38 9.33 -6.60
CA ARG A 124 22.71 8.31 -5.76
C ARG A 124 21.55 8.93 -5.01
N PHE A 125 20.53 8.13 -4.72
CA PHE A 125 19.38 8.59 -3.96
C PHE A 125 18.78 7.50 -3.09
N ILE A 126 17.98 7.94 -2.12
CA ILE A 126 17.05 7.11 -1.36
C ILE A 126 15.63 7.64 -1.52
N ASP A 127 14.67 6.73 -1.45
CA ASP A 127 13.26 7.03 -1.63
C ASP A 127 12.58 7.12 -0.26
N LEU A 128 11.88 8.23 -0.02
CA LEU A 128 11.05 8.48 1.15
C LEU A 128 9.60 8.35 0.73
N ILE A 129 9.03 7.18 0.98
CA ILE A 129 7.72 6.76 0.47
C ILE A 129 6.71 6.80 1.62
N PHE A 130 5.64 7.55 1.44
CA PHE A 130 4.56 7.70 2.43
C PHE A 130 3.18 7.30 1.88
N SER A 131 3.11 6.95 0.59
CA SER A 131 1.98 6.25 -0.02
C SER A 131 2.46 5.49 -1.26
N SER A 132 1.59 4.68 -1.87
CA SER A 132 1.82 4.20 -3.23
C SER A 132 1.48 5.26 -4.27
N SER A 133 2.06 5.13 -5.45
CA SER A 133 1.85 6.07 -6.56
C SER A 133 0.38 6.15 -7.03
N ASN A 134 -0.43 5.13 -6.76
CA ASN A 134 -1.88 5.09 -7.01
C ASN A 134 -2.73 5.53 -5.81
N GLY A 135 -2.11 5.96 -4.70
CA GLY A 135 -2.78 6.47 -3.50
C GLY A 135 -3.49 5.43 -2.62
N LEU A 136 -3.35 4.13 -2.93
CA LEU A 136 -4.03 3.07 -2.18
C LEU A 136 -3.30 2.65 -0.90
N ALA A 137 -1.98 2.66 -0.90
CA ALA A 137 -1.14 2.14 0.17
C ALA A 137 -0.49 3.27 0.96
N VAL A 138 -1.30 4.07 1.64
CA VAL A 138 -0.84 5.07 2.59
C VAL A 138 -0.11 4.38 3.74
N VAL A 139 1.05 4.90 4.14
CA VAL A 139 1.80 4.40 5.29
C VAL A 139 1.12 4.89 6.56
N ASP A 140 0.40 3.99 7.22
CA ASP A 140 -0.36 4.26 8.45
C ASP A 140 0.21 3.50 9.67
N GLY A 141 -0.40 3.70 10.84
CA GLY A 141 0.00 3.03 12.07
C GLY A 141 -0.02 1.50 12.00
N GLY A 142 -0.89 0.93 11.16
CA GLY A 142 -0.96 -0.51 10.94
C GLY A 142 0.27 -1.08 10.22
N TRP A 143 1.04 -0.26 9.50
CA TRP A 143 2.35 -0.69 8.99
C TRP A 143 3.34 -0.91 10.13
N PHE A 144 3.41 0.06 11.06
CA PHE A 144 4.34 0.02 12.20
C PHE A 144 3.99 -1.04 13.23
N GLU A 145 2.69 -1.25 13.50
CA GLU A 145 2.20 -2.27 14.44
C GLU A 145 2.64 -3.69 14.04
N HIS A 146 2.71 -3.97 12.74
CA HIS A 146 3.03 -5.29 12.20
C HIS A 146 4.46 -5.38 11.64
N ALA A 147 5.23 -4.30 11.73
CA ALA A 147 6.60 -4.27 11.23
C ALA A 147 7.49 -5.20 12.07
N ARG A 148 8.44 -5.87 11.42
CA ARG A 148 9.37 -6.78 12.09
C ARG A 148 10.77 -6.14 12.15
N PRO A 149 11.53 -6.33 13.24
CA PRO A 149 12.92 -5.91 13.27
C PRO A 149 13.77 -6.80 12.33
N ALA A 150 14.72 -6.19 11.63
CA ALA A 150 15.71 -6.88 10.82
C ALA A 150 17.04 -6.10 10.79
N THR A 151 18.15 -6.81 10.58
CA THR A 151 19.44 -6.17 10.34
C THR A 151 19.58 -5.80 8.87
N ILE A 152 19.53 -4.50 8.59
CA ILE A 152 19.70 -3.93 7.25
C ILE A 152 20.99 -3.13 7.22
N LEU A 153 21.93 -3.53 6.35
CA LEU A 153 23.21 -2.82 6.19
C LEU A 153 23.96 -2.60 7.53
N GLY A 154 23.94 -3.60 8.42
CA GLY A 154 24.57 -3.53 9.74
C GLY A 154 23.74 -2.84 10.82
N HIS A 155 22.56 -2.30 10.49
CA HIS A 155 21.71 -1.53 11.40
C HIS A 155 20.44 -2.30 11.77
N SER A 156 20.01 -2.19 13.03
CA SER A 156 18.71 -2.72 13.46
C SER A 156 17.60 -1.76 13.00
N CYS A 157 16.85 -2.16 11.99
CA CYS A 157 15.75 -1.38 11.42
C CYS A 157 14.43 -2.16 11.52
N LEU A 158 13.30 -1.47 11.38
CA LEU A 158 12.05 -2.15 11.04
C LEU A 158 12.02 -2.42 9.53
N ILE A 159 11.45 -3.54 9.12
CA ILE A 159 11.08 -3.81 7.72
C ILE A 159 9.57 -3.79 7.57
N ALA A 160 9.10 -3.32 6.42
CA ALA A 160 7.68 -3.31 6.09
C ALA A 160 7.07 -4.72 6.22
N PRO A 161 5.85 -4.88 6.74
CA PRO A 161 5.22 -6.19 6.84
C PRO A 161 4.99 -6.80 5.45
N VAL A 162 5.02 -8.13 5.37
CA VAL A 162 4.93 -8.84 4.08
C VAL A 162 3.59 -8.60 3.38
N GLU A 163 2.52 -8.44 4.15
CA GLU A 163 1.17 -8.12 3.68
C GLU A 163 1.14 -6.78 2.94
N GLU A 164 1.76 -5.74 3.50
CA GLU A 164 1.90 -4.42 2.89
C GLU A 164 2.79 -4.43 1.64
N ILE A 165 3.86 -5.22 1.65
CA ILE A 165 4.72 -5.39 0.47
C ILE A 165 3.93 -6.10 -0.64
N ILE A 166 3.15 -7.12 -0.32
CA ILE A 166 2.26 -7.78 -1.29
C ILE A 166 1.21 -6.80 -1.80
N PHE A 167 0.55 -6.06 -0.90
CA PHE A 167 -0.48 -5.09 -1.26
C PHE A 167 0.06 -4.02 -2.23
N THR A 168 1.20 -3.41 -1.93
CA THR A 168 1.82 -2.42 -2.82
C THR A 168 2.23 -3.01 -4.17
N LYS A 169 2.90 -4.18 -4.18
CA LYS A 169 3.38 -4.82 -5.41
C LYS A 169 2.28 -5.38 -6.29
N ALA A 170 1.16 -5.79 -5.70
CA ALA A 170 0.04 -6.37 -6.43
C ALA A 170 -0.60 -5.39 -7.44
N PHE A 171 -0.49 -4.08 -7.19
CA PHE A 171 -0.97 -3.04 -8.09
C PHE A 171 0.09 -2.54 -9.08
N VAL A 172 1.28 -3.14 -9.13
CA VAL A 172 2.30 -2.81 -10.13
C VAL A 172 2.13 -3.73 -11.34
N ASP A 173 1.34 -3.26 -12.31
CA ASP A 173 1.04 -3.94 -13.58
C ASP A 173 1.21 -2.98 -14.77
N GLU A 174 2.36 -2.31 -14.79
CA GLU A 174 2.76 -1.46 -15.91
C GLU A 174 3.38 -2.31 -17.03
N ARG A 175 3.34 -1.80 -18.26
CA ARG A 175 3.88 -2.51 -19.43
C ARG A 175 5.37 -2.81 -19.27
N GLU A 176 6.10 -1.87 -18.70
CA GLU A 176 7.54 -1.93 -18.46
C GLU A 176 7.89 -2.52 -17.09
N ARG A 177 6.91 -2.69 -16.20
CA ARG A 177 7.14 -3.17 -14.83
C ARG A 177 5.93 -3.90 -14.27
N TYR A 178 6.15 -5.18 -14.00
CA TYR A 178 5.18 -6.06 -13.34
C TYR A 178 5.84 -6.76 -12.15
N ASP A 179 5.30 -6.56 -10.95
CA ASP A 179 5.88 -7.11 -9.71
C ASP A 179 5.19 -8.43 -9.25
N GLY A 180 4.35 -9.08 -10.08
CA GLY A 180 3.60 -10.28 -9.65
C GLY A 180 4.47 -11.51 -9.32
N ALA A 181 5.67 -11.62 -9.91
CA ALA A 181 6.63 -12.65 -9.49
C ALA A 181 7.06 -12.46 -8.03
N ASP A 182 7.22 -11.21 -7.58
CA ASP A 182 7.59 -10.88 -6.20
C ASP A 182 6.47 -11.26 -5.25
N VAL A 183 5.22 -10.94 -5.61
CA VAL A 183 4.03 -11.37 -4.86
C VAL A 183 4.04 -12.90 -4.69
N ASN A 184 4.27 -13.63 -5.76
CA ASN A 184 4.32 -15.09 -5.72
C ASN A 184 5.45 -15.62 -4.82
N HIS A 185 6.63 -15.01 -4.87
CA HIS A 185 7.77 -15.37 -4.00
C HIS A 185 7.51 -15.05 -2.53
N LEU A 186 6.85 -13.93 -2.23
CA LEU A 186 6.50 -13.56 -0.86
C LEU A 186 5.46 -14.51 -0.28
N ILE A 187 4.41 -14.87 -1.04
CA ILE A 187 3.45 -15.89 -0.63
C ILE A 187 4.15 -17.24 -0.43
N TYR A 188 5.06 -17.61 -1.33
CA TYR A 188 5.82 -18.85 -1.19
C TYR A 188 6.72 -18.86 0.05
N ALA A 189 7.32 -17.73 0.42
CA ALA A 189 8.21 -17.65 1.57
C ALA A 189 7.44 -17.58 2.89
N CYS A 190 6.37 -16.79 2.93
CA CYS A 190 5.75 -16.31 4.17
C CYS A 190 4.28 -16.69 4.35
N GLY A 191 3.63 -17.31 3.36
CA GLY A 191 2.18 -17.53 3.38
C GLY A 191 1.63 -18.23 4.63
N ASP A 192 2.40 -19.11 5.27
CA ASP A 192 1.98 -19.81 6.49
C ASP A 192 2.02 -18.92 7.76
N GLU A 193 2.73 -17.79 7.70
CA GLU A 193 2.90 -16.83 8.82
C GLU A 193 2.12 -15.53 8.61
N MET A 194 1.48 -15.37 7.45
CA MET A 194 0.78 -14.15 7.07
C MET A 194 -0.59 -14.03 7.74
N ASP A 195 -0.97 -12.80 8.05
CA ASP A 195 -2.33 -12.45 8.41
C ASP A 195 -3.15 -12.22 7.12
N TRP A 196 -3.81 -13.29 6.66
CA TRP A 196 -4.61 -13.27 5.44
C TRP A 196 -5.93 -12.50 5.57
N GLU A 197 -6.49 -12.39 6.77
CA GLU A 197 -7.67 -11.57 7.02
C GLU A 197 -7.31 -10.10 6.84
N ARG A 198 -6.23 -9.66 7.49
CA ARG A 198 -5.69 -8.31 7.33
C ARG A 198 -5.29 -8.01 5.90
N LEU A 199 -4.66 -8.94 5.19
CA LEU A 199 -4.33 -8.75 3.78
C LEU A 199 -5.60 -8.54 2.94
N LEU A 200 -6.63 -9.38 3.13
CA LEU A 200 -7.90 -9.22 2.43
C LEU A 200 -8.54 -7.86 2.73
N ASP A 201 -8.49 -7.42 3.99
CA ASP A 201 -9.00 -6.11 4.42
C ASP A 201 -8.22 -4.95 3.80
N ARG A 202 -6.89 -5.06 3.67
CA ARG A 202 -6.05 -4.07 2.97
C ARG A 202 -6.47 -3.92 1.50
N PHE A 203 -6.81 -5.01 0.81
CA PHE A 203 -7.35 -4.92 -0.54
C PHE A 203 -8.77 -4.36 -0.59
N GLY A 204 -9.59 -4.62 0.44
CA GLY A 204 -10.93 -4.05 0.60
C GLY A 204 -11.80 -4.19 -0.66
N PRO A 205 -12.25 -3.09 -1.29
CA PRO A 205 -13.08 -3.11 -2.49
C PRO A 205 -12.34 -3.54 -3.78
N HIS A 206 -11.04 -3.80 -3.68
CA HIS A 206 -10.14 -4.21 -4.78
C HIS A 206 -9.65 -5.65 -4.62
N TRP A 207 -10.39 -6.49 -3.88
CA TRP A 207 -10.06 -7.90 -3.64
C TRP A 207 -9.87 -8.70 -4.94
N GLU A 208 -10.41 -8.25 -6.07
CA GLU A 208 -10.23 -8.89 -7.39
C GLU A 208 -8.74 -8.96 -7.77
N VAL A 209 -7.96 -7.94 -7.38
CA VAL A 209 -6.50 -7.90 -7.62
C VAL A 209 -5.79 -8.97 -6.77
N LEU A 210 -6.16 -9.11 -5.49
CA LEU A 210 -5.66 -10.20 -4.64
C LEU A 210 -6.00 -11.57 -5.24
N PHE A 211 -7.23 -11.73 -5.75
CA PHE A 211 -7.64 -13.00 -6.35
C PHE A 211 -6.87 -13.34 -7.62
N ALA A 212 -6.55 -12.35 -8.46
CA ALA A 212 -5.70 -12.54 -9.62
C ALA A 212 -4.31 -13.07 -9.24
N HIS A 213 -3.66 -12.44 -8.25
CA HIS A 213 -2.34 -12.89 -7.76
C HIS A 213 -2.41 -14.24 -7.04
N ALA A 214 -3.43 -14.50 -6.23
CA ALA A 214 -3.64 -15.81 -5.60
C ALA A 214 -3.83 -16.92 -6.65
N THR A 215 -4.51 -16.62 -7.76
CA THR A 215 -4.68 -17.55 -8.88
C THR A 215 -3.35 -17.81 -9.59
N LEU A 216 -2.59 -16.77 -9.91
CA LEU A 216 -1.26 -16.89 -10.51
C LEU A 216 -0.29 -17.66 -9.60
N TYR A 217 -0.28 -17.38 -8.30
CA TYR A 217 0.50 -18.11 -7.31
C TYR A 217 0.22 -19.62 -7.38
N ARG A 218 -1.06 -20.01 -7.40
CA ARG A 218 -1.46 -21.43 -7.45
C ARG A 218 -1.12 -22.12 -8.76
N PHE A 219 -0.97 -21.36 -9.84
CA PHE A 219 -0.44 -21.83 -11.12
C PHE A 219 1.08 -22.01 -11.07
N VAL A 220 1.82 -21.02 -10.54
CA VAL A 220 3.28 -21.03 -10.44
C VAL A 220 3.78 -22.09 -9.45
N TYR A 221 3.10 -22.26 -8.31
CA TYR A 221 3.46 -23.17 -7.23
C TYR A 221 2.37 -24.21 -6.94
N PRO A 222 2.09 -25.16 -7.86
CA PRO A 222 1.02 -26.13 -7.68
C PRO A 222 1.26 -27.06 -6.49
N GLY A 223 2.51 -27.26 -6.07
CA GLY A 223 2.90 -28.07 -4.91
C GLY A 223 2.88 -27.32 -3.56
N ALA A 224 2.63 -26.01 -3.54
CA ALA A 224 2.60 -25.20 -2.32
C ALA A 224 1.29 -24.41 -2.16
N ARG A 225 0.21 -24.86 -2.83
CA ARG A 225 -1.09 -24.17 -2.83
C ARG A 225 -1.68 -23.95 -1.44
N SER A 226 -1.36 -24.79 -0.47
CA SER A 226 -1.85 -24.70 0.91
C SER A 226 -1.31 -23.50 1.69
N ARG A 227 -0.26 -22.83 1.20
CA ARG A 227 0.23 -21.57 1.79
C ARG A 227 -0.76 -20.41 1.63
N VAL A 228 -1.70 -20.53 0.69
CA VAL A 228 -2.89 -19.67 0.63
C VAL A 228 -4.04 -20.43 1.29
N PRO A 229 -4.67 -19.88 2.35
CA PRO A 229 -5.72 -20.57 3.07
C PRO A 229 -6.91 -20.91 2.17
N GLU A 230 -7.50 -22.08 2.40
CA GLU A 230 -8.67 -22.55 1.64
C GLU A 230 -9.86 -21.60 1.79
N TRP A 231 -10.09 -21.08 3.00
CA TRP A 231 -11.19 -20.15 3.27
C TRP A 231 -11.09 -18.88 2.40
N LEU A 232 -9.87 -18.38 2.15
CA LEU A 232 -9.66 -17.17 1.36
C LEU A 232 -10.04 -17.44 -0.10
N VAL A 233 -9.61 -18.57 -0.65
CA VAL A 233 -9.95 -18.96 -2.03
C VAL A 233 -11.46 -19.15 -2.16
N ALA A 234 -12.10 -19.81 -1.19
CA ALA A 234 -13.55 -20.00 -1.17
C ALA A 234 -14.30 -18.65 -1.13
N GLU A 235 -13.85 -17.72 -0.29
CA GLU A 235 -14.43 -16.38 -0.16
C GLU A 235 -14.28 -15.56 -1.45
N LEU A 236 -13.10 -15.54 -2.06
CA LEU A 236 -12.86 -14.80 -3.31
C LEU A 236 -13.68 -15.37 -4.47
N CYS A 237 -13.78 -16.70 -4.60
CA CYS A 237 -14.65 -17.36 -5.56
C CYS A 237 -16.14 -17.00 -5.34
N ARG A 238 -16.60 -16.97 -4.08
CA ARG A 238 -17.96 -16.56 -3.72
C ARG A 238 -18.24 -15.13 -4.18
N ARG A 239 -17.35 -14.18 -3.87
CA ARG A 239 -17.48 -12.77 -4.29
C ARG A 239 -17.52 -12.62 -5.82
N THR A 240 -16.69 -13.37 -6.55
CA THR A 240 -16.70 -13.37 -8.03
C THR A 240 -18.03 -13.85 -8.60
N LEU A 241 -18.58 -14.94 -8.05
CA LEU A 241 -19.88 -15.46 -8.47
C LEU A 241 -21.01 -14.48 -8.17
N GLU A 242 -20.98 -13.81 -7.02
CA GLU A 242 -21.96 -12.79 -6.65
C GLU A 242 -21.89 -11.56 -7.55
N GLN A 243 -20.71 -11.04 -7.83
CA GLN A 243 -20.53 -9.93 -8.78
C GLN A 243 -21.01 -10.30 -10.19
N SER A 244 -20.68 -11.51 -10.66
CA SER A 244 -21.12 -11.99 -11.98
C SER A 244 -22.65 -12.05 -12.09
N ARG A 245 -23.34 -12.37 -10.98
CA ARG A 245 -24.81 -12.37 -10.91
C ARG A 245 -25.41 -10.98 -10.79
N ALA A 246 -24.69 -10.05 -10.16
CA ALA A 246 -25.12 -8.65 -10.04
C ALA A 246 -25.08 -7.91 -11.39
N GLY A 247 -24.26 -8.37 -12.33
CA GLY A 247 -24.10 -7.79 -13.65
C GLY A 247 -23.15 -6.59 -13.66
N ASP A 248 -23.21 -5.80 -14.72
CA ASP A 248 -22.31 -4.67 -14.93
C ASP A 248 -22.51 -3.57 -13.87
N ALA A 249 -21.42 -2.89 -13.52
CA ALA A 249 -21.49 -1.72 -12.66
C ALA A 249 -22.39 -0.64 -13.30
N PRO A 250 -23.22 0.06 -12.50
CA PRO A 250 -24.17 1.06 -13.03
C PRO A 250 -23.47 2.29 -13.62
N LEU A 251 -22.21 2.51 -13.27
CA LEU A 251 -21.38 3.59 -13.81
C LEU A 251 -20.38 3.01 -14.81
N ARG A 252 -20.10 3.77 -15.88
CA ARG A 252 -19.07 3.46 -16.88
C ARG A 252 -17.66 3.70 -16.31
N VAL A 253 -17.30 2.98 -15.25
CA VAL A 253 -16.04 3.14 -14.51
C VAL A 253 -14.95 2.27 -15.13
N CYS A 254 -13.72 2.80 -15.20
CA CYS A 254 -12.52 2.02 -15.45
C CYS A 254 -11.52 2.22 -14.31
N ARG A 255 -11.15 1.13 -13.65
CA ARG A 255 -10.17 1.10 -12.53
C ARG A 255 -8.73 0.91 -13.01
N GLY A 256 -8.49 0.94 -14.31
CA GLY A 256 -7.18 0.69 -14.91
C GLY A 256 -6.07 1.60 -14.36
N ASN A 257 -6.39 2.84 -14.02
CA ASN A 257 -5.50 3.81 -13.39
C ASN A 257 -4.91 3.36 -12.04
N LEU A 258 -5.53 2.38 -11.38
CA LEU A 258 -5.03 1.83 -10.12
C LEU A 258 -3.88 0.83 -10.32
N ILE A 259 -3.80 0.17 -11.48
CA ILE A 259 -2.77 -0.82 -11.79
C ILE A 259 -1.77 -0.36 -12.87
N SER A 260 -2.19 0.61 -13.69
CA SER A 260 -1.40 1.17 -14.79
C SER A 260 -1.84 2.59 -15.13
N ARG A 261 -0.92 3.54 -15.01
CA ARG A 261 -1.19 4.97 -15.22
C ARG A 261 -1.42 5.32 -16.69
N ARG A 262 -0.73 4.63 -17.60
CA ARG A 262 -0.69 5.02 -19.03
C ARG A 262 -1.47 4.10 -19.93
N GLN A 263 -1.58 2.81 -19.61
CA GLN A 263 -2.13 1.85 -20.57
C GLN A 263 -3.64 2.03 -20.76
N TYR A 264 -4.33 2.56 -19.75
CA TYR A 264 -5.77 2.84 -19.79
C TYR A 264 -6.12 4.29 -20.16
N ALA A 265 -5.16 5.10 -20.62
CA ALA A 265 -5.43 6.48 -21.04
C ALA A 265 -6.49 6.55 -22.16
N HIS A 266 -6.49 5.57 -23.08
CA HIS A 266 -7.49 5.46 -24.13
C HIS A 266 -8.91 5.34 -23.58
N ASP A 267 -9.10 4.53 -22.53
CA ASP A 267 -10.38 4.28 -21.88
C ASP A 267 -11.00 5.56 -21.32
N TYR A 268 -10.16 6.41 -20.73
CA TYR A 268 -10.60 7.69 -20.17
C TYR A 268 -10.81 8.75 -21.28
N GLU A 269 -9.84 8.90 -22.18
CA GLU A 269 -9.83 9.99 -23.16
C GLU A 269 -10.71 9.76 -24.38
N LYS A 270 -10.91 8.49 -24.78
CA LYS A 270 -11.62 8.13 -26.02
C LYS A 270 -12.94 7.42 -25.75
N LEU A 271 -13.00 6.55 -24.75
CA LEU A 271 -14.24 5.83 -24.40
C LEU A 271 -15.12 6.59 -23.40
N GLY A 272 -14.56 7.63 -22.76
CA GLY A 272 -15.26 8.47 -21.78
C GLY A 272 -15.59 7.72 -20.49
N LEU A 273 -14.79 6.72 -20.12
CA LEU A 273 -14.95 6.00 -18.86
C LEU A 273 -14.48 6.88 -17.69
N VAL A 274 -15.13 6.71 -16.54
CA VAL A 274 -14.80 7.45 -15.31
C VAL A 274 -13.69 6.72 -14.58
N ALA A 275 -12.58 7.41 -14.30
CA ALA A 275 -11.50 6.85 -13.49
C ALA A 275 -11.97 6.62 -12.05
N ALA A 276 -11.54 5.52 -11.44
CA ALA A 276 -11.76 5.34 -10.02
C ALA A 276 -10.89 6.32 -9.21
N PRO A 277 -11.42 6.91 -8.13
CA PRO A 277 -10.63 7.78 -7.28
C PRO A 277 -9.45 7.01 -6.67
N ALA A 278 -8.31 7.68 -6.56
CA ALA A 278 -7.15 7.19 -5.84
C ALA A 278 -7.38 7.43 -4.34
N GLY A 279 -7.84 6.41 -3.62
CA GLY A 279 -8.05 6.44 -2.17
C GLY A 279 -9.45 6.02 -1.73
N PRO A 280 -9.66 5.72 -0.43
CA PRO A 280 -10.99 5.44 0.09
C PRO A 280 -11.89 6.66 -0.16
N ALA A 281 -13.14 6.40 -0.54
CA ALA A 281 -14.14 7.45 -0.60
C ALA A 281 -14.19 8.15 0.78
N PRO A 282 -14.35 9.48 0.86
CA PRO A 282 -14.60 10.12 2.14
C PRO A 282 -15.79 9.41 2.79
N GLU A 283 -15.67 9.03 4.06
CA GLU A 283 -16.80 8.45 4.78
C GLU A 283 -18.00 9.37 4.61
N PRO A 284 -19.20 8.84 4.30
CA PRO A 284 -20.38 9.67 4.24
C PRO A 284 -20.50 10.37 5.58
N GLU A 285 -20.53 11.70 5.55
CA GLU A 285 -20.75 12.53 6.73
C GLU A 285 -22.02 12.02 7.39
N VAL A 286 -21.87 11.27 8.48
CA VAL A 286 -23.00 10.80 9.27
C VAL A 286 -23.61 12.05 9.85
N ALA A 287 -24.62 12.57 9.17
CA ALA A 287 -25.47 13.62 9.69
C ALA A 287 -25.92 13.12 11.07
N LEU A 288 -25.36 13.73 12.12
CA LEU A 288 -25.76 13.54 13.49
C LEU A 288 -27.21 14.04 13.60
N GLY A 289 -28.13 13.16 13.19
CA GLY A 289 -29.55 13.31 13.39
C GLY A 289 -29.76 13.40 14.90
N SER A 290 -30.05 14.62 15.36
CA SER A 290 -30.45 14.89 16.73
C SER A 290 -31.52 13.88 17.16
N PRO A 291 -31.36 13.15 18.27
CA PRO A 291 -32.36 12.20 18.70
C PRO A 291 -33.54 12.98 19.28
N CYS A 292 -34.60 13.15 18.47
CA CYS A 292 -35.91 13.57 18.96
C CYS A 292 -36.47 12.45 19.86
N ARG A 293 -36.10 12.53 21.14
CA ARG A 293 -36.73 11.78 22.23
C ARG A 293 -38.18 12.25 22.36
N ASN A 294 -39.12 11.38 22.01
CA ASN A 294 -40.51 11.48 22.44
C ASN A 294 -40.59 11.47 23.97
N ARG A 295 -40.72 12.65 24.58
CA ARG A 295 -41.21 12.78 25.96
C ARG A 295 -42.51 13.56 25.95
N ARG A 296 -43.61 12.83 26.15
CA ARG A 296 -44.88 13.36 26.62
C ARG A 296 -44.66 14.17 27.89
N ARG A 297 -45.04 15.45 27.88
CA ARG A 297 -45.43 16.18 29.10
C ARG A 297 -46.62 17.08 28.80
N SER A 298 -47.70 16.73 29.50
CA SER A 298 -48.88 17.51 29.85
C SER A 298 -48.55 18.86 30.48
N GLY A 299 -49.37 19.89 30.20
CA GLY A 299 -49.48 21.06 31.08
C GLY A 299 -49.78 22.41 30.42
N ALA A 300 -51.07 22.77 30.40
CA ALA A 300 -51.66 24.10 30.64
C ALA A 300 -51.12 25.38 29.95
N ALA A 301 -51.95 25.89 29.04
CA ALA A 301 -52.45 27.28 28.92
C ALA A 301 -51.61 28.48 29.43
N ARG A 302 -51.40 29.47 28.54
CA ARG A 302 -51.97 30.85 28.66
C ARG A 302 -51.72 31.71 27.41
N ARG A 303 -52.71 32.58 27.16
CA ARG A 303 -52.90 33.55 26.06
C ARG A 303 -51.88 34.70 26.02
N ARG A 304 -51.63 35.28 24.82
CA ARG A 304 -52.06 36.63 24.34
C ARG A 304 -51.26 37.03 23.07
N VAL A 305 -51.90 37.28 21.92
CA VAL A 305 -52.41 38.56 21.35
C VAL A 305 -51.37 39.38 20.55
N GLY A 306 -51.70 39.60 19.27
CA GLY A 306 -51.41 40.80 18.45
C GLY A 306 -50.06 40.80 17.70
N ASN A 307 -49.87 41.43 16.55
CA ASN A 307 -50.73 42.06 15.54
C ASN A 307 -49.83 42.37 14.32
N LYS A 308 -50.44 42.37 13.13
CA LYS A 308 -50.08 43.03 11.85
C LYS A 308 -48.70 43.71 11.64
N GLY A 309 -48.10 43.37 10.49
CA GLY A 309 -47.96 44.32 9.37
C GLY A 309 -46.56 44.88 9.07
N ALA A 310 -46.18 44.79 7.79
CA ALA A 310 -45.60 45.86 6.94
C ALA A 310 -44.44 45.39 6.03
N GLN A 311 -44.65 45.55 4.73
CA GLN A 311 -43.63 45.68 3.68
C GLN A 311 -42.98 47.07 3.77
N VAL A 312 -41.69 47.20 3.40
CA VAL A 312 -41.00 48.30 2.66
C VAL A 312 -39.57 47.77 2.38
N ARG A 313 -39.20 47.46 1.12
CA ARG A 313 -38.44 48.24 0.12
C ARG A 313 -36.99 48.65 0.46
N GLU A 314 -36.13 48.33 -0.52
CA GLU A 314 -34.99 49.07 -1.10
C GLU A 314 -33.68 49.24 -0.32
N GLY A 315 -32.58 48.93 -1.04
CA GLY A 315 -31.21 49.24 -0.65
C GLY A 315 -30.17 48.47 -1.48
N ALA A 316 -29.93 48.88 -2.73
CA ALA A 316 -28.63 48.71 -3.40
C ALA A 316 -27.61 49.75 -2.80
N PRO A 317 -26.28 49.78 -3.08
CA PRO A 317 -25.62 49.39 -4.35
C PRO A 317 -24.14 48.88 -4.25
N GLY A 318 -23.53 48.69 -5.43
CA GLY A 318 -22.07 48.71 -5.67
C GLY A 318 -21.45 47.33 -5.82
N GLY A 319 -20.63 46.99 -6.82
CA GLY A 319 -19.92 47.76 -7.83
C GLY A 319 -18.59 47.04 -8.14
N ALA A 320 -18.13 47.12 -9.38
CA ALA A 320 -16.81 46.67 -9.90
C ALA A 320 -16.62 45.13 -10.01
N ASP A 321 -15.93 44.58 -11.02
CA ASP A 321 -15.27 45.17 -12.18
C ASP A 321 -15.15 44.12 -13.28
N ARG A 322 -15.01 44.60 -14.52
CA ARG A 322 -14.71 43.80 -15.71
C ARG A 322 -13.24 43.41 -15.69
N LEU A 323 -12.91 42.27 -16.30
CA LEU A 323 -11.83 42.16 -17.30
C LEU A 323 -11.89 40.77 -17.94
N GLY A 324 -12.23 40.75 -19.23
CA GLY A 324 -12.03 39.64 -20.13
C GLY A 324 -11.25 40.12 -21.35
N ALA A 325 -10.31 39.30 -21.80
CA ALA A 325 -9.73 39.18 -23.15
C ALA A 325 -8.66 38.07 -23.04
N GLU A 326 -8.92 36.84 -23.51
CA GLU A 326 -8.80 36.35 -24.90
C GLU A 326 -7.37 35.97 -25.35
N VAL A 327 -7.23 34.66 -25.66
CA VAL A 327 -6.50 34.01 -26.78
C VAL A 327 -4.96 34.17 -26.80
N GLU A 328 -4.14 33.10 -26.87
CA GLU A 328 -3.87 32.36 -28.11
C GLU A 328 -3.08 31.05 -27.90
N ALA A 329 -3.42 30.04 -28.69
CA ALA A 329 -2.77 28.74 -28.77
C ALA A 329 -1.91 28.65 -30.04
N ALA A 330 -0.66 28.18 -29.95
CA ALA A 330 0.06 27.62 -31.11
C ALA A 330 1.25 26.72 -30.72
N ARG A 331 1.06 25.43 -30.99
CA ARG A 331 1.98 24.41 -31.55
C ARG A 331 3.48 24.75 -31.67
N LEU A 332 4.32 23.79 -31.22
CA LEU A 332 5.64 23.55 -31.81
C LEU A 332 5.85 22.05 -32.13
N ARG A 333 6.23 21.82 -33.40
CA ARG A 333 6.56 20.56 -34.05
C ARG A 333 8.02 20.14 -33.74
N LYS A 334 8.27 18.83 -33.79
CA LYS A 334 9.59 18.19 -33.96
C LYS A 334 10.21 18.49 -35.34
N PRO A 335 11.55 18.39 -35.46
CA PRO A 335 12.26 17.78 -36.60
C PRO A 335 12.93 16.45 -36.13
N GLY A 336 12.85 15.32 -36.86
CA GLY A 336 13.66 14.92 -38.04
C GLY A 336 15.02 14.39 -37.55
N SER A 337 15.44 13.12 -37.69
CA SER A 337 15.23 12.07 -38.70
C SER A 337 15.30 10.69 -38.06
#